data_AF-A0A965J1W0-F1
#
_entry.id   AF-A0A965J1W0-F1
#
_cell.length_a   1.000
_cell.length_b   1.000
_cell.length_c   1.000
_cell.angle_alpha   90.00
_cell.angle_beta   90.00
_cell.angle_gamma   90.00
#
_symmetry.space_group_name_H-M   'P 1'
#
loop_
_entity.id
_entity.type
_entity.pdbx_description
1 polymer ?
#
loop_
_entity_poly.entity_id
_entity_poly.type
_entity_poly.pdbx_seq_one_letter_code
_entity_poly.pdbx_strand_id
1 'polypeptide(L)'
;AYIATTRFKFNDHTPGLYKTTDYGTTWTKIDKGIPAGAFTRVVREDEERRDLLFAGTETGLYVSWNGGVDWSPFQLNLPNAPITDLKVHQGNLIAATSGRAFWILDDLALLRQYKPGAPALSAFRPAPAHLVNGGSELNATDGDFTGADPFRGVNPANGVVLYYQLPELKKGEALSMEIADATGRVVRTLSSVKDTTFSRWDGGPPPEPTLTTNTGLNRFVWDMRHGTMRGVPGMYIEASYRGHKVSPGTYRITITLGERTSITEAEVLANPLYTTDAATYAEYDRFMSRVEGEVTRMHDVVNELHDAQEQLASLLASLPADTRYGDVRREADALLARLKAWDTDMVSRKTKAYDDPENFAQKFTANWLFMVNATESDLPRVNQPSKDRLAELEPEWTKL
;
A
#
# COMPACT_ATOMS: atom_id res chain seq x y z
N ALA A 1 -23.87 -25.36 -19.63
CA ALA A 1 -23.42 -24.45 -20.69
C ALA A 1 -24.35 -23.24 -20.76
N TYR A 2 -23.87 -22.12 -21.29
CA TYR A 2 -24.62 -20.87 -21.39
C TYR A 2 -24.57 -20.36 -22.83
N ILE A 3 -25.64 -19.70 -23.27
CA ILE A 3 -25.69 -19.00 -24.56
C ILE A 3 -26.28 -17.61 -24.40
N ALA A 4 -25.75 -16.66 -25.17
CA ALA A 4 -26.38 -15.37 -25.43
C ALA A 4 -26.95 -15.38 -26.84
N THR A 5 -28.18 -14.90 -26.99
CA THR A 5 -28.87 -14.79 -28.27
C THR A 5 -29.30 -13.34 -28.48
N THR A 6 -29.25 -12.86 -29.71
CA THR A 6 -29.72 -11.51 -30.07
C THR A 6 -30.65 -11.56 -31.26
N ARG A 7 -31.68 -10.70 -31.24
CA ARG A 7 -32.69 -10.59 -32.31
C ARG A 7 -32.94 -9.14 -32.73
N PHE A 8 -32.04 -8.21 -32.41
CA PHE A 8 -32.22 -6.78 -32.66
C PHE A 8 -32.54 -6.44 -34.13
N LYS A 9 -32.01 -7.23 -35.09
CA LYS A 9 -32.30 -7.08 -36.53
C LYS A 9 -33.77 -7.34 -36.91
N PHE A 10 -34.53 -7.96 -36.02
CA PHE A 10 -35.97 -8.20 -36.16
C PHE A 10 -36.81 -7.23 -35.32
N ASN A 11 -36.21 -6.09 -34.91
CA ASN A 11 -36.82 -5.12 -34.00
C ASN A 11 -37.14 -5.69 -32.59
N ASP A 12 -36.47 -6.78 -32.19
CA ASP A 12 -36.57 -7.38 -30.86
C ASP A 12 -35.32 -7.07 -30.04
N HIS A 13 -35.47 -6.16 -29.08
CA HIS A 13 -34.41 -5.68 -28.20
C HIS A 13 -34.48 -6.31 -26.80
N THR A 14 -35.16 -7.46 -26.67
CA THR A 14 -35.19 -8.19 -25.41
C THR A 14 -33.86 -8.88 -25.12
N PRO A 15 -33.43 -8.96 -23.85
CA PRO A 15 -32.30 -9.80 -23.49
C PRO A 15 -32.62 -11.28 -23.72
N GLY A 16 -31.59 -12.02 -24.13
CA GLY A 16 -31.68 -13.43 -24.44
C GLY A 16 -30.46 -14.16 -23.86
N LEU A 17 -30.59 -14.64 -22.62
CA LEU A 17 -29.61 -15.50 -21.97
C LEU A 17 -30.27 -16.81 -21.58
N TYR A 18 -29.60 -17.92 -21.85
CA TYR A 18 -30.11 -19.24 -21.56
C TYR A 18 -29.03 -20.15 -20.96
N LYS A 19 -29.45 -21.03 -20.05
CA LYS A 19 -28.62 -22.06 -19.41
C LYS A 19 -29.17 -23.44 -19.74
N THR A 20 -28.26 -24.38 -20.00
CA THR A 20 -28.56 -25.81 -20.05
C THR A 20 -27.69 -26.57 -19.05
N THR A 21 -28.28 -27.58 -18.42
CA THR A 21 -27.62 -28.53 -17.53
C THR A 21 -27.75 -29.98 -18.02
N ASP A 22 -28.33 -30.19 -19.20
CA ASP A 22 -28.68 -31.50 -19.77
C ASP A 22 -28.12 -31.66 -21.20
N TYR A 23 -26.89 -31.17 -21.39
CA TYR A 23 -26.17 -31.22 -22.66
C TYR A 23 -26.90 -30.57 -23.84
N GLY A 24 -27.71 -29.55 -23.57
CA GLY A 24 -28.41 -28.76 -24.59
C GLY A 24 -29.78 -29.31 -24.99
N THR A 25 -30.29 -30.32 -24.29
CA THR A 25 -31.64 -30.87 -24.53
C THR A 25 -32.72 -29.86 -24.17
N THR A 26 -32.58 -29.17 -23.04
CA THR A 26 -33.45 -28.09 -22.62
C THR A 26 -32.66 -26.84 -22.26
N TRP A 27 -33.28 -25.68 -22.46
CA TRP A 27 -32.70 -24.37 -22.21
C TRP A 27 -33.65 -23.53 -21.35
N THR A 28 -33.17 -23.13 -20.18
CA THR A 28 -33.89 -22.25 -19.27
C THR A 28 -33.44 -20.82 -19.50
N LYS A 29 -34.39 -19.91 -19.68
CA LYS A 29 -34.14 -18.48 -19.80
C LYS A 29 -33.67 -17.91 -18.45
N ILE A 30 -32.57 -17.15 -18.46
CA ILE A 30 -31.84 -16.67 -17.27
C ILE A 30 -31.44 -15.20 -17.43
N ASP A 31 -32.38 -14.32 -17.75
CA ASP A 31 -32.13 -12.89 -18.03
C ASP A 31 -32.83 -11.94 -17.03
N LYS A 32 -33.40 -12.49 -15.95
CA LYS A 32 -34.09 -11.70 -14.93
C LYS A 32 -33.14 -10.66 -14.31
N GLY A 33 -33.54 -9.39 -14.35
CA GLY A 33 -32.73 -8.26 -13.89
C GLY A 33 -32.05 -7.47 -15.01
N ILE A 34 -32.03 -7.99 -16.24
CA ILE A 34 -31.61 -7.24 -17.44
C ILE A 34 -32.86 -6.60 -18.07
N PRO A 35 -32.92 -5.26 -18.24
CA PRO A 35 -34.10 -4.58 -18.78
C PRO A 35 -34.26 -4.78 -20.28
N ALA A 36 -35.49 -4.66 -20.77
CA ALA A 36 -35.75 -4.55 -22.21
C ALA A 36 -35.00 -3.34 -22.81
N GLY A 37 -34.47 -3.50 -24.02
CA GLY A 37 -33.57 -2.52 -24.66
C GLY A 37 -32.09 -2.85 -24.47
N ALA A 38 -31.73 -3.55 -23.39
CA ALA A 38 -30.36 -4.03 -23.15
C ALA A 38 -30.18 -5.46 -23.68
N PHE A 39 -30.39 -5.67 -24.99
CA PHE A 39 -30.24 -6.99 -25.58
C PHE A 39 -28.81 -7.53 -25.38
N THR A 40 -28.70 -8.84 -25.15
CA THR A 40 -27.45 -9.48 -24.76
C THR A 40 -26.61 -9.83 -25.98
N ARG A 41 -25.29 -9.77 -25.82
CA ARG A 41 -24.31 -10.07 -26.86
C ARG A 41 -23.39 -11.22 -26.47
N VAL A 42 -23.00 -11.26 -25.19
CA VAL A 42 -22.04 -12.23 -24.67
C VAL A 42 -22.38 -12.61 -23.23
N VAL A 43 -22.09 -13.86 -22.87
CA VAL A 43 -22.08 -14.34 -21.48
C VAL A 43 -20.82 -15.17 -21.25
N ARG A 44 -20.18 -14.98 -20.09
CA ARG A 44 -19.03 -15.75 -19.63
C ARG A 44 -19.23 -16.14 -18.18
N GLU A 45 -18.80 -17.34 -17.83
CA GLU A 45 -18.68 -17.78 -16.44
C GLU A 45 -17.24 -17.53 -15.96
N ASP A 46 -17.10 -17.20 -14.69
CA ASP A 46 -15.81 -17.12 -14.04
C ASP A 46 -15.11 -18.49 -14.03
N GLU A 47 -13.78 -18.48 -14.15
CA GLU A 47 -12.98 -19.70 -14.25
C GLU A 47 -12.80 -20.40 -12.88
N GLU A 48 -13.02 -19.70 -11.77
CA GLU A 48 -12.77 -20.22 -10.41
C GLU A 48 -14.04 -20.36 -9.56
N ARG A 49 -14.98 -19.42 -9.68
CA ARG A 49 -16.27 -19.44 -8.98
C ARG A 49 -17.38 -19.84 -9.94
N ARG A 50 -17.81 -21.10 -9.80
CA ARG A 50 -19.03 -21.60 -10.43
C ARG A 50 -20.22 -20.67 -10.16
N ASP A 51 -21.06 -20.47 -11.18
CA ASP A 51 -22.28 -19.66 -11.12
C ASP A 51 -22.04 -18.14 -10.89
N LEU A 52 -20.77 -17.66 -10.89
CA LEU A 52 -20.45 -16.25 -11.10
C LEU A 52 -20.38 -15.98 -12.61
N LEU A 53 -21.34 -15.22 -13.13
CA LEU A 53 -21.48 -14.92 -14.55
C LEU A 53 -21.35 -13.43 -14.82
N PHE A 54 -20.81 -13.11 -15.99
CA PHE A 54 -20.77 -11.76 -16.56
C PHE A 54 -21.49 -11.76 -17.90
N ALA A 55 -22.34 -10.76 -18.13
CA ALA A 55 -23.06 -10.58 -19.38
C ALA A 55 -22.79 -9.19 -19.97
N GLY A 56 -22.37 -9.18 -21.23
CA GLY A 56 -22.25 -7.97 -22.03
C GLY A 56 -23.51 -7.75 -22.85
N THR A 57 -24.05 -6.54 -22.81
CA THR A 57 -25.26 -6.12 -23.52
C THR A 57 -24.97 -4.95 -24.45
N GLU A 58 -26.00 -4.50 -25.16
CA GLU A 58 -25.92 -3.27 -25.97
C GLU A 58 -25.61 -2.01 -25.15
N THR A 59 -25.96 -2.00 -23.87
CA THR A 59 -25.91 -0.79 -23.03
C THR A 59 -24.93 -0.89 -21.87
N GLY A 60 -24.22 -2.02 -21.71
CA GLY A 60 -23.29 -2.18 -20.62
C GLY A 60 -23.07 -3.61 -20.15
N LEU A 61 -22.59 -3.72 -18.91
CA LEU A 61 -22.19 -4.97 -18.27
C LEU A 61 -23.13 -5.32 -17.12
N TYR A 62 -23.41 -6.61 -16.96
CA TYR A 62 -24.19 -7.16 -15.85
C TYR A 62 -23.44 -8.32 -15.20
N VAL A 63 -23.69 -8.54 -13.91
CA VAL A 63 -23.11 -9.63 -13.13
C VAL A 63 -24.20 -10.44 -12.44
N SER A 64 -23.98 -11.75 -12.31
CA SER A 64 -24.83 -12.66 -11.55
C SER A 64 -23.96 -13.54 -10.67
N TRP A 65 -24.35 -13.71 -9.40
CA TRP A 65 -23.67 -14.61 -8.45
C TRP A 65 -24.41 -15.93 -8.21
N ASN A 66 -25.49 -16.17 -8.96
CA ASN A 66 -26.40 -17.30 -8.78
C ASN A 66 -26.72 -18.01 -10.12
N GLY A 67 -25.78 -18.01 -11.05
CA GLY A 67 -25.86 -18.81 -12.28
C GLY A 67 -26.86 -18.26 -13.28
N GLY A 68 -27.12 -16.95 -13.23
CA GLY A 68 -28.01 -16.21 -14.12
C GLY A 68 -29.47 -16.13 -13.65
N VAL A 69 -29.78 -16.64 -12.45
CA VAL A 69 -31.14 -16.55 -11.90
C VAL A 69 -31.54 -15.09 -11.65
N ASP A 70 -30.61 -14.27 -11.17
CA ASP A 70 -30.77 -12.82 -11.06
C ASP A 70 -29.49 -12.11 -11.53
N TRP A 71 -29.67 -11.01 -12.26
CA TRP A 71 -28.62 -10.14 -12.76
C TRP A 71 -28.71 -8.76 -12.12
N SER A 72 -27.54 -8.17 -11.85
CA SER A 72 -27.41 -6.78 -11.40
C SER A 72 -26.59 -5.98 -12.41
N PRO A 73 -26.92 -4.69 -12.66
CA PRO A 73 -26.06 -3.81 -13.43
C PRO A 73 -24.67 -3.74 -12.80
N PHE A 74 -23.63 -3.80 -13.63
CA PHE A 74 -22.23 -3.82 -13.19
C PHE A 74 -21.39 -2.86 -14.05
N GLN A 75 -21.78 -1.59 -14.07
CA GLN A 75 -21.23 -0.59 -14.97
C GLN A 75 -19.94 0.06 -14.45
N LEU A 76 -19.84 0.34 -13.14
CA LEU A 76 -18.73 1.08 -12.54
C LEU A 76 -18.40 2.37 -13.34
N ASN A 77 -17.15 2.57 -13.76
CA ASN A 77 -16.70 3.69 -14.61
C ASN A 77 -16.71 3.37 -16.11
N LEU A 78 -17.21 2.21 -16.53
CA LEU A 78 -17.35 1.85 -17.94
C LEU A 78 -18.37 2.79 -18.61
N PRO A 79 -18.11 3.33 -19.82
CA PRO A 79 -19.10 4.12 -20.54
C PRO A 79 -20.27 3.24 -20.98
N ASN A 80 -21.45 3.84 -21.14
CA ASN A 80 -22.56 3.17 -21.81
C ASN A 80 -22.17 2.91 -23.27
N ALA A 81 -21.87 1.65 -23.57
CA ALA A 81 -21.41 1.20 -24.87
C ALA A 81 -21.72 -0.29 -25.06
N PRO A 82 -21.89 -0.75 -26.32
CA PRO A 82 -22.07 -2.16 -26.61
C PRO A 82 -20.88 -2.99 -26.16
N ILE A 83 -21.11 -4.02 -25.36
CA ILE A 83 -20.11 -5.00 -24.95
C ILE A 83 -20.20 -6.19 -25.89
N THR A 84 -19.23 -6.27 -26.79
CA THR A 84 -19.26 -7.24 -27.91
C THR A 84 -18.67 -8.60 -27.52
N ASP A 85 -17.70 -8.62 -26.60
CA ASP A 85 -17.13 -9.84 -26.05
C ASP A 85 -16.58 -9.62 -24.64
N LEU A 86 -16.46 -10.71 -23.90
CA LEU A 86 -15.89 -10.78 -22.56
C LEU A 86 -14.90 -11.93 -22.47
N LYS A 87 -13.84 -11.74 -21.69
CA LYS A 87 -12.88 -12.79 -21.35
C LYS A 87 -12.47 -12.67 -19.89
N VAL A 88 -12.63 -13.76 -19.15
CA VAL A 88 -11.94 -13.93 -17.87
C VAL A 88 -10.55 -14.45 -18.17
N HIS A 89 -9.53 -13.82 -17.61
CA HIS A 89 -8.14 -14.23 -17.83
C HIS A 89 -7.27 -13.79 -16.66
N GLN A 90 -6.55 -14.74 -16.05
CA GLN A 90 -5.60 -14.45 -14.96
C GLN A 90 -6.24 -13.66 -13.81
N GLY A 91 -7.48 -13.98 -13.45
CA GLY A 91 -8.21 -13.28 -12.40
C GLY A 91 -8.72 -11.89 -12.78
N ASN A 92 -8.67 -11.49 -14.06
CA ASN A 92 -9.20 -10.21 -14.54
C ASN A 92 -10.38 -10.42 -15.49
N LEU A 93 -11.28 -9.43 -15.59
CA LEU A 93 -12.35 -9.41 -16.60
C LEU A 93 -12.04 -8.39 -17.68
N ILE A 94 -11.84 -8.87 -18.90
CA ILE A 94 -11.55 -8.06 -20.08
C ILE A 94 -12.84 -7.87 -20.87
N ALA A 95 -13.20 -6.62 -21.16
CA ALA A 95 -14.37 -6.25 -21.94
C ALA A 95 -13.99 -5.58 -23.27
N ALA A 96 -14.50 -6.13 -24.36
CA ALA A 96 -14.37 -5.57 -25.71
C ALA A 96 -15.59 -4.69 -26.01
N THR A 97 -15.38 -3.37 -26.12
CA THR A 97 -16.46 -2.42 -26.38
C THR A 97 -16.52 -2.02 -27.86
N SER A 98 -17.69 -1.59 -28.33
CA SER A 98 -17.82 -0.92 -29.62
C SER A 98 -17.45 0.56 -29.49
N GLY A 99 -16.31 0.96 -30.05
CA GLY A 99 -15.89 2.36 -30.16
C GLY A 99 -15.40 3.02 -28.86
N ARG A 100 -15.10 2.25 -27.81
CA ARG A 100 -14.63 2.77 -26.50
C ARG A 100 -13.47 1.96 -25.90
N ALA A 101 -12.57 1.41 -26.74
CA ALA A 101 -11.39 0.62 -26.35
C ALA A 101 -11.70 -0.72 -25.62
N PHE A 102 -10.64 -1.42 -25.22
CA PHE A 102 -10.72 -2.54 -24.28
C PHE A 102 -10.67 -2.01 -22.86
N TRP A 103 -11.46 -2.62 -21.98
CA TRP A 103 -11.47 -2.33 -20.55
C TRP A 103 -11.07 -3.57 -19.78
N ILE A 104 -10.31 -3.38 -18.71
CA ILE A 104 -9.89 -4.46 -17.82
C ILE A 104 -10.39 -4.07 -16.43
N LEU A 105 -11.24 -4.91 -15.86
CA LEU A 105 -11.48 -4.90 -14.42
C LEU A 105 -10.44 -5.81 -13.79
N ASP A 106 -9.46 -5.18 -13.14
CA ASP A 106 -8.44 -5.88 -12.38
C ASP A 106 -9.04 -6.55 -11.14
N ASP A 107 -8.50 -7.70 -10.79
CA ASP A 107 -8.77 -8.42 -9.54
C ASP A 107 -10.23 -8.81 -9.28
N LEU A 108 -10.64 -9.91 -9.92
CA LEU A 108 -11.90 -10.60 -9.66
C LEU A 108 -11.95 -11.31 -8.30
N ALA A 109 -10.84 -11.39 -7.55
CA ALA A 109 -10.82 -12.10 -6.26
C ALA A 109 -11.84 -11.51 -5.27
N LEU A 110 -12.04 -10.19 -5.29
CA LEU A 110 -13.08 -9.54 -4.51
C LEU A 110 -14.49 -10.03 -4.89
N LEU A 111 -14.84 -10.00 -6.18
CA LEU A 111 -16.17 -10.40 -6.65
C LEU A 111 -16.44 -11.88 -6.37
N ARG A 112 -15.40 -12.73 -6.46
CA ARG A 112 -15.46 -14.15 -6.10
C ARG A 112 -15.76 -14.37 -4.63
N GLN A 113 -15.39 -13.44 -3.75
CA GLN A 113 -15.64 -13.54 -2.31
C GLN A 113 -16.99 -12.95 -1.88
N TYR A 114 -17.68 -12.21 -2.75
CA TYR A 114 -18.97 -11.61 -2.42
C TYR A 114 -20.00 -12.66 -1.99
N LYS A 115 -20.58 -12.46 -0.82
CA LYS A 115 -21.68 -13.26 -0.27
C LYS A 115 -22.72 -12.33 0.37
N PRO A 116 -24.02 -12.56 0.13
CA PRO A 116 -25.06 -11.82 0.84
C PRO A 116 -24.97 -12.10 2.35
N GLY A 117 -25.16 -11.06 3.16
CA GLY A 117 -25.12 -11.17 4.63
C GLY A 117 -23.72 -11.28 5.23
N ALA A 118 -22.65 -10.96 4.49
CA ALA A 118 -21.31 -10.86 5.05
C ALA A 118 -21.28 -9.88 6.25
N PRO A 119 -20.43 -10.11 7.26
CA PRO A 119 -20.28 -9.19 8.38
C PRO A 119 -19.98 -7.77 7.91
N ALA A 120 -20.53 -6.77 8.63
CA ALA A 120 -20.35 -5.37 8.27
C ALA A 120 -18.88 -4.91 8.29
N LEU A 121 -18.05 -5.55 9.12
CA LEU A 121 -16.59 -5.47 9.06
C LEU A 121 -16.04 -6.76 8.42
N SER A 122 -15.49 -6.66 7.22
CA SER A 122 -14.91 -7.81 6.51
C SER A 122 -13.66 -7.40 5.74
N ALA A 123 -12.53 -8.07 5.97
CA ALA A 123 -11.35 -8.01 5.10
C ALA A 123 -11.46 -9.12 4.04
N PHE A 124 -11.16 -8.79 2.79
CA PHE A 124 -11.18 -9.77 1.70
C PHE A 124 -9.78 -10.27 1.40
N ARG A 125 -9.66 -11.52 0.95
CA ARG A 125 -8.37 -12.09 0.52
C ARG A 125 -7.93 -11.42 -0.78
N PRO A 126 -6.80 -10.69 -0.80
CA PRO A 126 -6.26 -10.11 -2.02
C PRO A 126 -5.75 -11.20 -2.97
N ALA A 127 -5.65 -10.88 -4.26
CA ALA A 127 -4.87 -11.70 -5.19
C ALA A 127 -3.38 -11.72 -4.80
N PRO A 128 -2.62 -12.78 -5.12
CA PRO A 128 -1.17 -12.80 -4.93
C PRO A 128 -0.48 -11.64 -5.65
N ALA A 129 0.44 -10.95 -4.97
CA ALA A 129 1.16 -9.79 -5.50
C ALA A 129 2.63 -10.13 -5.75
N HIS A 130 3.15 -9.81 -6.93
CA HIS A 130 4.58 -9.97 -7.22
C HIS A 130 5.39 -8.80 -6.67
N LEU A 131 6.58 -9.08 -6.11
CA LEU A 131 7.57 -8.08 -5.72
C LEU A 131 8.18 -7.39 -6.95
N VAL A 132 7.45 -6.46 -7.55
CA VAL A 132 7.91 -5.64 -8.68
C VAL A 132 8.27 -4.23 -8.23
N ASN A 133 9.23 -3.61 -8.92
CA ASN A 133 9.65 -2.25 -8.65
C ASN A 133 9.06 -1.32 -9.71
N GLY A 134 8.55 -0.18 -9.27
CA GLY A 134 7.82 0.75 -10.13
C GLY A 134 6.71 1.47 -9.39
N GLY A 135 6.03 2.37 -10.09
CA GLY A 135 4.88 3.11 -9.58
C GLY A 135 3.67 2.96 -10.48
N SER A 136 2.50 3.16 -9.88
CA SER A 136 1.23 3.32 -10.57
C SER A 136 0.38 4.31 -9.79
N GLU A 137 -0.43 5.09 -10.49
CA GLU A 137 -1.49 5.92 -9.93
C GLU A 137 -2.51 5.08 -9.14
N LEU A 138 -2.67 3.80 -9.52
CA LEU A 138 -3.50 2.83 -8.82
C LEU A 138 -2.90 2.38 -7.48
N ASN A 139 -1.68 2.80 -7.11
CA ASN A 139 -1.10 2.57 -5.78
C ASN A 139 -1.78 3.42 -4.70
N ALA A 140 -2.46 4.49 -5.07
CA ALA A 140 -3.25 5.30 -4.15
C ALA A 140 -4.75 5.08 -4.39
N THR A 141 -5.54 5.46 -3.40
CA THR A 141 -7.00 5.61 -3.56
C THR A 141 -7.26 7.09 -3.82
N ASP A 142 -7.37 7.44 -5.10
CA ASP A 142 -7.67 8.79 -5.57
C ASP A 142 -9.05 8.77 -6.25
N GLY A 143 -9.98 9.56 -5.71
CA GLY A 143 -11.35 9.66 -6.23
C GLY A 143 -11.44 10.44 -7.55
N ASP A 144 -10.44 11.27 -7.86
CA ASP A 144 -10.39 12.07 -9.08
C ASP A 144 -9.71 11.31 -10.23
N PHE A 145 -9.07 10.18 -9.93
CA PHE A 145 -8.42 9.37 -10.95
C PHE A 145 -9.43 8.56 -11.78
N THR A 146 -9.47 8.84 -13.08
CA THR A 146 -10.48 8.26 -13.99
C THR A 146 -10.11 6.88 -14.54
N GLY A 147 -8.90 6.37 -14.22
CA GLY A 147 -8.40 5.09 -14.73
C GLY A 147 -7.74 5.15 -16.10
N ALA A 148 -7.57 6.35 -16.67
CA ALA A 148 -6.92 6.55 -17.96
C ALA A 148 -6.04 7.80 -17.97
N ASP A 149 -4.99 7.78 -18.80
CA ASP A 149 -4.12 8.92 -19.10
C ASP A 149 -4.15 9.21 -20.61
N PRO A 150 -4.22 10.49 -21.06
CA PRO A 150 -4.30 10.81 -22.49
C PRO A 150 -3.09 10.41 -23.33
N PHE A 151 -1.92 10.22 -22.71
CA PHE A 151 -0.64 10.04 -23.40
C PHE A 151 0.02 8.68 -23.14
N ARG A 152 -0.43 7.92 -22.15
CA ARG A 152 0.14 6.61 -21.80
C ARG A 152 -0.90 5.65 -21.21
N GLY A 153 -0.53 4.37 -21.17
CA GLY A 153 -1.25 3.39 -20.38
C GLY A 153 -1.05 3.61 -18.87
N VAL A 154 -2.04 3.22 -18.11
CA VAL A 154 -1.98 3.16 -16.65
C VAL A 154 -1.52 1.76 -16.26
N ASN A 155 -0.44 1.67 -15.50
CA ASN A 155 0.04 0.38 -15.01
C ASN A 155 -0.90 -0.15 -13.92
N PRO A 156 -1.01 -1.48 -13.73
CA PRO A 156 -1.73 -2.02 -12.57
C PRO A 156 -1.09 -1.54 -11.27
N ALA A 157 -1.84 -1.62 -10.17
CA ALA A 157 -1.29 -1.33 -8.86
C ALA A 157 -0.07 -2.23 -8.55
N ASN A 158 0.99 -1.62 -8.05
CA ASN A 158 2.20 -2.28 -7.59
C ASN A 158 2.16 -2.40 -6.06
N GLY A 159 1.61 -3.52 -5.60
CA GLY A 159 1.46 -3.83 -4.18
C GLY A 159 0.37 -4.87 -3.94
N VAL A 160 0.16 -5.20 -2.67
CA VAL A 160 -1.00 -6.01 -2.27
C VAL A 160 -2.22 -5.10 -2.25
N VAL A 161 -3.17 -5.34 -3.18
CA VAL A 161 -4.42 -4.59 -3.27
C VAL A 161 -5.43 -5.15 -2.29
N LEU A 162 -5.64 -4.44 -1.18
CA LEU A 162 -6.51 -4.83 -0.09
C LEU A 162 -7.87 -4.18 -0.24
N TYR A 163 -8.90 -5.02 -0.14
CA TYR A 163 -10.29 -4.57 -0.03
C TYR A 163 -10.83 -4.90 1.36
N TYR A 164 -11.57 -3.97 1.93
CA TYR A 164 -12.24 -4.17 3.21
C TYR A 164 -13.58 -3.44 3.26
N GLN A 165 -14.58 -4.10 3.81
CA GLN A 165 -15.91 -3.58 4.06
C GLN A 165 -15.96 -3.01 5.48
N LEU A 166 -16.53 -1.81 5.63
CA LEU A 166 -16.78 -1.19 6.92
C LEU A 166 -18.27 -0.89 7.15
N PRO A 167 -18.75 -0.97 8.40
CA PRO A 167 -20.01 -0.35 8.80
C PRO A 167 -19.86 1.18 8.80
N GLU A 168 -20.95 1.89 9.09
CA GLU A 168 -20.84 3.29 9.50
C GLU A 168 -20.05 3.39 10.81
N LEU A 169 -19.04 4.26 10.84
CA LEU A 169 -18.17 4.45 11.99
C LEU A 169 -18.82 5.34 13.04
N LYS A 170 -18.62 5.01 14.32
CA LYS A 170 -18.99 5.90 15.41
C LYS A 170 -17.99 7.07 15.50
N LYS A 171 -18.45 8.22 16.00
CA LYS A 171 -17.57 9.38 16.23
C LYS A 171 -16.40 8.99 17.15
N GLY A 172 -15.17 9.20 16.69
CA GLY A 172 -13.95 8.88 17.43
C GLY A 172 -13.51 7.41 17.32
N GLU A 173 -14.25 6.56 16.62
CA GLU A 173 -13.79 5.21 16.27
C GLU A 173 -12.69 5.30 15.21
N ALA A 174 -11.61 4.54 15.41
CA ALA A 174 -10.47 4.49 14.51
C ALA A 174 -10.29 3.08 13.96
N LEU A 175 -9.85 3.01 12.71
CA LEU A 175 -9.45 1.79 12.04
C LEU A 175 -7.92 1.64 12.16
N SER A 176 -7.46 0.45 12.51
CA SER A 176 -6.06 0.06 12.34
C SER A 176 -5.93 -1.17 11.47
N MET A 177 -4.79 -1.29 10.80
CA MET A 177 -4.41 -2.46 10.03
C MET A 177 -3.00 -2.86 10.46
N GLU A 178 -2.86 -4.07 10.99
CA GLU A 178 -1.58 -4.69 11.31
C GLU A 178 -1.26 -5.74 10.25
N ILE A 179 -0.04 -5.71 9.73
CA ILE A 179 0.49 -6.68 8.78
C ILE A 179 1.63 -7.41 9.47
N ALA A 180 1.54 -8.73 9.54
CA ALA A 180 2.54 -9.58 10.18
C ALA A 180 2.99 -10.70 9.24
N ASP A 181 4.27 -11.05 9.30
CA ASP A 181 4.81 -12.18 8.55
C ASP A 181 4.37 -13.54 9.14
N ALA A 182 4.74 -14.64 8.49
CA ALA A 182 4.39 -16.00 8.92
C ALA A 182 4.92 -16.39 10.30
N THR A 183 5.91 -15.66 10.85
CA THR A 183 6.45 -15.88 12.21
C THR A 183 5.69 -15.08 13.27
N GLY A 184 4.79 -14.19 12.87
CA GLY A 184 4.06 -13.28 13.74
C GLY A 184 4.79 -11.97 14.02
N ARG A 185 5.93 -11.70 13.35
CA ARG A 185 6.60 -10.40 13.45
C ARG A 185 5.80 -9.36 12.66
N VAL A 186 5.43 -8.28 13.31
CA VAL A 186 4.74 -7.15 12.68
C VAL A 186 5.71 -6.44 11.73
N VAL A 187 5.33 -6.33 10.46
CA VAL A 187 6.10 -5.62 9.43
C VAL A 187 5.62 -4.18 9.26
N ARG A 188 4.31 -3.95 9.42
CA ARG A 188 3.72 -2.62 9.29
C ARG A 188 2.43 -2.49 10.07
N THR A 189 2.22 -1.31 10.64
CA THR A 189 0.95 -0.89 11.25
C THR A 189 0.50 0.40 10.60
N LEU A 190 -0.77 0.44 10.19
CA LEU A 190 -1.42 1.58 9.54
C LEU A 190 -2.65 2.00 10.34
N SER A 191 -3.01 3.28 10.24
CA SER A 191 -4.12 3.88 10.98
C SER A 191 -4.99 4.73 10.06
N SER A 192 -6.27 4.84 10.36
CA SER A 192 -7.14 5.87 9.77
C SER A 192 -6.95 7.24 10.43
N VAL A 193 -6.30 7.31 11.59
CA VAL A 193 -6.03 8.56 12.30
C VAL A 193 -4.76 9.17 11.74
N LYS A 194 -4.90 10.36 11.14
CA LYS A 194 -3.76 11.16 10.68
C LYS A 194 -2.95 11.62 11.88
N ASP A 195 -1.63 11.48 11.80
CA ASP A 195 -0.71 12.09 12.75
C ASP A 195 -0.72 13.62 12.59
N THR A 196 -1.28 14.31 13.58
CA THR A 196 -1.34 15.77 13.62
C THR A 196 -0.05 16.43 14.11
N THR A 197 0.88 15.64 14.65
CA THR A 197 2.20 16.10 15.08
C THR A 197 3.23 16.03 13.96
N PHE A 198 2.93 15.29 12.88
CA PHE A 198 3.78 15.22 11.70
C PHE A 198 3.89 16.58 11.00
N SER A 199 5.12 17.05 10.86
CA SER A 199 5.48 18.20 10.03
C SER A 199 6.25 17.70 8.81
N ARG A 200 5.96 18.23 7.62
CA ARG A 200 6.73 17.94 6.41
C ARG A 200 7.91 18.91 6.31
N TRP A 201 9.07 18.40 5.96
CA TRP A 201 10.23 19.20 5.56
C TRP A 201 10.98 18.52 4.41
N ASP A 202 11.80 19.28 3.69
CA ASP A 202 12.57 18.77 2.56
C ASP A 202 13.64 17.78 3.04
N GLY A 203 13.79 16.66 2.33
CA GLY A 203 14.74 15.59 2.72
C GLY A 203 14.34 14.83 3.99
N GLY A 204 13.09 14.97 4.45
CA GLY A 204 12.51 14.18 5.54
C GLY A 204 11.66 12.99 5.07
N PRO A 205 11.23 12.12 5.99
CA PRO A 205 10.31 11.03 5.70
C PRO A 205 8.96 11.56 5.18
N PRO A 206 8.28 10.84 4.25
CA PRO A 206 6.90 11.15 3.92
C PRO A 206 5.97 10.84 5.11
N PRO A 207 4.77 11.45 5.17
CA PRO A 207 3.76 11.02 6.13
C PRO A 207 3.35 9.57 5.85
N GLU A 208 3.05 8.81 6.90
CA GLU A 208 2.43 7.49 6.75
C GLU A 208 1.07 7.61 6.04
N PRO A 209 0.75 6.69 5.12
CA PRO A 209 -0.54 6.69 4.46
C PRO A 209 -1.64 6.31 5.46
N THR A 210 -2.80 6.97 5.34
CA THR A 210 -3.96 6.72 6.20
C THR A 210 -4.96 5.79 5.53
N LEU A 211 -5.58 4.91 6.31
CA LEU A 211 -6.66 4.04 5.84
C LEU A 211 -7.95 4.84 5.59
N THR A 212 -8.66 4.55 4.50
CA THR A 212 -9.98 5.14 4.24
C THR A 212 -11.04 4.50 5.12
N THR A 213 -12.03 5.28 5.56
CA THR A 213 -13.08 4.83 6.49
C THR A 213 -14.49 5.10 5.95
N ASN A 214 -14.68 4.99 4.64
CA ASN A 214 -16.01 5.17 4.04
C ASN A 214 -16.92 4.03 4.48
N THR A 215 -18.21 4.30 4.71
CA THR A 215 -19.20 3.24 4.88
C THR A 215 -19.25 2.42 3.59
N GLY A 216 -19.16 1.09 3.70
CA GLY A 216 -19.11 0.22 2.54
C GLY A 216 -17.71 -0.29 2.21
N LEU A 217 -17.47 -0.55 0.93
CA LEU A 217 -16.23 -1.09 0.42
C LEU A 217 -15.14 0.00 0.36
N ASN A 218 -13.98 -0.32 0.88
CA ASN A 218 -12.77 0.49 0.87
C ASN A 218 -11.63 -0.28 0.20
N ARG A 219 -10.62 0.46 -0.26
CA ARG A 219 -9.44 -0.06 -0.94
C ARG A 219 -8.18 0.59 -0.38
N PHE A 220 -7.15 -0.21 -0.16
CA PHE A 220 -5.81 0.23 0.21
C PHE A 220 -4.76 -0.61 -0.51
N VAL A 221 -3.66 -0.02 -0.96
CA VAL A 221 -2.55 -0.78 -1.55
C VAL A 221 -1.38 -0.75 -0.60
N TRP A 222 -1.03 -1.92 -0.06
CA TRP A 222 0.22 -2.06 0.68
C TRP A 222 1.37 -2.22 -0.32
N ASP A 223 2.32 -1.29 -0.28
CA ASP A 223 3.52 -1.26 -1.12
C ASP A 223 4.54 -2.37 -0.81
N MET A 224 4.16 -3.33 0.05
CA MET A 224 4.96 -4.46 0.52
C MET A 224 6.21 -4.01 1.29
N ARG A 225 6.21 -2.80 1.84
CA ARG A 225 7.32 -2.27 2.65
C ARG A 225 7.05 -2.36 4.14
N HIS A 226 8.13 -2.49 4.89
CA HIS A 226 8.18 -2.21 6.33
C HIS A 226 7.84 -0.73 6.60
N GLY A 227 7.60 -0.39 7.87
CA GLY A 227 7.30 0.99 8.30
C GLY A 227 8.38 2.00 7.90
N THR A 228 8.00 3.28 7.76
CA THR A 228 8.95 4.35 7.45
C THR A 228 9.88 4.59 8.65
N MET A 229 11.18 4.68 8.40
CA MET A 229 12.18 5.06 9.39
C MET A 229 11.94 6.49 9.87
N ARG A 230 12.17 6.72 11.16
CA ARG A 230 12.09 8.06 11.74
C ARG A 230 13.18 8.96 11.17
N GLY A 231 12.86 10.23 10.93
CA GLY A 231 13.83 11.27 10.56
C GLY A 231 14.15 12.23 11.70
N VAL A 232 15.07 13.16 11.44
CA VAL A 232 15.37 14.27 12.36
C VAL A 232 14.64 15.52 11.85
N PRO A 233 13.67 16.07 12.60
CA PRO A 233 12.83 17.17 12.13
C PRO A 233 13.63 18.36 11.61
N GLY A 234 13.25 18.82 10.41
CA GLY A 234 13.86 19.99 9.78
C GLY A 234 15.30 19.78 9.31
N MET A 235 15.82 18.55 9.24
CA MET A 235 17.11 18.24 8.63
C MET A 235 16.91 17.62 7.25
N TYR A 236 17.65 18.15 6.27
CA TYR A 236 17.72 17.59 4.93
C TYR A 236 18.81 16.50 4.85
N ILE A 237 18.42 15.28 4.49
CA ILE A 237 19.30 14.22 3.98
C ILE A 237 18.75 13.79 2.62
N GLU A 238 19.59 13.75 1.59
CA GLU A 238 19.22 13.21 0.27
C GLU A 238 19.12 11.68 0.31
N ALA A 239 18.03 11.18 0.87
CA ALA A 239 17.75 9.76 1.00
C ALA A 239 16.26 9.47 1.17
N SER A 240 15.89 8.21 0.95
CA SER A 240 14.59 7.63 1.27
C SER A 240 14.58 7.08 2.69
N TYR A 241 13.51 7.38 3.43
CA TYR A 241 13.23 6.83 4.75
C TYR A 241 12.29 5.62 4.71
N ARG A 242 11.85 5.19 3.51
CA ARG A 242 10.95 4.04 3.39
C ARG A 242 11.66 2.77 3.85
N GLY A 243 11.01 1.96 4.69
CA GLY A 243 11.52 0.65 5.07
C GLY A 243 11.64 -0.29 3.86
N HIS A 244 12.48 -1.30 4.00
CA HIS A 244 12.73 -2.28 2.96
C HIS A 244 11.48 -3.06 2.56
N LYS A 245 11.50 -3.65 1.36
CA LYS A 245 10.45 -4.57 0.94
C LYS A 245 10.54 -5.89 1.70
N VAL A 246 9.38 -6.43 2.02
CA VAL A 246 9.23 -7.75 2.65
C VAL A 246 9.68 -8.87 1.71
N SER A 247 10.04 -10.02 2.30
CA SER A 247 10.36 -11.24 1.54
C SER A 247 9.11 -11.89 0.92
N PRO A 248 9.22 -12.71 -0.14
CA PRO A 248 8.12 -13.55 -0.59
C PRO A 248 7.62 -14.48 0.50
N GLY A 249 6.31 -14.62 0.60
CA GLY A 249 5.66 -15.44 1.62
C GLY A 249 4.23 -15.02 1.89
N THR A 250 3.66 -15.61 2.95
CA THR A 250 2.31 -15.29 3.41
C THR A 250 2.35 -14.29 4.54
N TYR A 251 1.46 -13.30 4.47
CA TYR A 251 1.32 -12.23 5.44
C TYR A 251 -0.10 -12.21 6.01
N ARG A 252 -0.20 -12.21 7.34
CA ARG A 252 -1.49 -12.03 8.04
C ARG A 252 -1.79 -10.54 8.10
N ILE A 253 -3.02 -10.18 7.72
CA ILE A 253 -3.51 -8.81 7.77
C ILE A 253 -4.70 -8.78 8.73
N THR A 254 -4.54 -8.04 9.82
CA THR A 254 -5.57 -7.87 10.85
C THR A 254 -6.09 -6.45 10.78
N ILE A 255 -7.37 -6.30 10.47
CA ILE A 255 -8.09 -5.03 10.49
C ILE A 255 -8.89 -4.94 11.79
N THR A 256 -8.70 -3.87 12.55
CA THR A 256 -9.35 -3.65 13.85
C THR A 256 -10.15 -2.35 13.83
N LEU A 257 -11.43 -2.43 14.19
CA LEU A 257 -12.34 -1.30 14.32
C LEU A 257 -13.03 -1.35 15.68
N GLY A 258 -12.52 -0.56 16.63
CA GLY A 258 -12.89 -0.68 18.04
C GLY A 258 -12.50 -2.05 18.61
N GLU A 259 -13.46 -2.79 19.15
CA GLU A 259 -13.26 -4.16 19.66
C GLU A 259 -13.42 -5.25 18.59
N ARG A 260 -13.84 -4.87 17.37
CA ARG A 260 -14.11 -5.81 16.29
C ARG A 260 -12.86 -6.00 15.45
N THR A 261 -12.61 -7.24 15.05
CA THR A 261 -11.49 -7.58 14.17
C THR A 261 -11.97 -8.36 12.95
N SER A 262 -11.26 -8.21 11.84
CA SER A 262 -11.37 -9.05 10.67
C SER A 262 -9.98 -9.37 10.16
N ILE A 263 -9.74 -10.63 9.82
CA ILE A 263 -8.42 -11.14 9.45
C ILE A 263 -8.50 -11.69 8.03
N THR A 264 -7.47 -11.39 7.24
CA THR A 264 -7.24 -11.96 5.92
C THR A 264 -5.76 -12.31 5.75
N GLU A 265 -5.42 -12.98 4.66
CA GLU A 265 -4.05 -13.37 4.34
C GLU A 265 -3.68 -12.86 2.94
N ALA A 266 -2.49 -12.30 2.80
CA ALA A 266 -1.92 -11.91 1.52
C ALA A 266 -0.75 -12.83 1.16
N GLU A 267 -0.56 -13.08 -0.13
CA GLU A 267 0.60 -13.81 -0.64
C GLU A 267 1.47 -12.86 -1.47
N VAL A 268 2.73 -12.75 -1.07
CA VAL A 268 3.76 -12.00 -1.78
C VAL A 268 4.62 -12.99 -2.55
N LEU A 269 4.64 -12.87 -3.87
CA LEU A 269 5.39 -13.72 -4.77
C LEU A 269 6.72 -13.07 -5.13
N ALA A 270 7.74 -13.90 -5.36
CA ALA A 270 9.01 -13.44 -5.90
C ALA A 270 8.81 -12.76 -7.27
N ASN A 271 9.74 -11.86 -7.61
CA ASN A 271 9.77 -11.27 -8.94
C ASN A 271 10.09 -12.37 -9.98
N PRO A 272 9.29 -12.54 -11.04
CA PRO A 272 9.53 -13.60 -12.02
C PRO A 272 10.68 -13.29 -13.00
N LEU A 273 11.20 -12.06 -13.03
CA LEU A 273 12.23 -11.63 -13.99
C LEU A 273 13.66 -11.97 -13.58
N TYR A 274 13.87 -12.35 -12.32
CA TYR A 274 15.18 -12.77 -11.82
C TYR A 274 15.03 -13.91 -10.83
N THR A 275 16.06 -14.75 -10.75
CA THR A 275 16.10 -15.85 -9.79
C THR A 275 16.79 -15.40 -8.51
N THR A 276 16.16 -15.72 -7.39
CA THR A 276 16.67 -15.56 -6.03
C THR A 276 16.10 -16.70 -5.19
N ASP A 277 16.60 -16.90 -3.97
CA ASP A 277 16.16 -17.97 -3.07
C ASP A 277 15.76 -17.44 -1.69
N ALA A 278 15.10 -18.29 -0.92
CA ALA A 278 14.63 -17.94 0.43
C ALA A 278 15.78 -17.56 1.38
N ALA A 279 16.98 -18.10 1.18
CA ALA A 279 18.15 -17.79 2.01
C ALA A 279 18.65 -16.37 1.75
N THR A 280 18.69 -15.94 0.49
CA THR A 280 19.07 -14.60 0.05
C THR A 280 18.09 -13.56 0.58
N TYR A 281 16.77 -13.83 0.47
CA TYR A 281 15.74 -13.00 1.07
C TYR A 281 15.87 -12.89 2.59
N ALA A 282 16.12 -14.00 3.28
CA ALA A 282 16.29 -14.01 4.73
C ALA A 282 17.60 -13.32 5.19
N GLU A 283 18.65 -13.33 4.38
CA GLU A 283 19.86 -12.53 4.63
C GLU A 283 19.56 -11.04 4.46
N TYR A 284 18.88 -10.68 3.38
CA TYR A 284 18.47 -9.30 3.08
C TYR A 284 17.59 -8.72 4.19
N ASP A 285 16.49 -9.40 4.55
CA ASP A 285 15.56 -8.97 5.59
C ASP A 285 16.27 -8.76 6.94
N ARG A 286 17.16 -9.69 7.32
CA ARG A 286 17.93 -9.59 8.57
C ARG A 286 18.90 -8.42 8.56
N PHE A 287 19.61 -8.22 7.46
CA PHE A 287 20.54 -7.11 7.32
C PHE A 287 19.79 -5.77 7.37
N MET A 288 18.75 -5.62 6.54
CA MET A 288 17.95 -4.39 6.44
C MET A 288 17.24 -4.08 7.76
N SER A 289 16.56 -5.05 8.36
CA SER A 289 15.89 -4.87 9.66
C SER A 289 16.85 -4.37 10.75
N ARG A 290 18.10 -4.87 10.76
CA ARG A 290 19.12 -4.41 11.70
C ARG A 290 19.55 -2.97 11.42
N VAL A 291 19.92 -2.65 10.18
CA VAL A 291 20.46 -1.32 9.86
C VAL A 291 19.39 -0.22 9.94
N GLU A 292 18.15 -0.51 9.56
CA GLU A 292 17.00 0.40 9.71
C GLU A 292 16.65 0.64 11.19
N GLY A 293 16.75 -0.41 12.01
CA GLY A 293 16.60 -0.32 13.46
C GLY A 293 17.65 0.59 14.09
N GLU A 294 18.92 0.47 13.69
CA GLU A 294 19.99 1.34 14.18
C GLU A 294 19.83 2.79 13.70
N VAL A 295 19.42 3.03 12.45
CA VAL A 295 19.11 4.39 11.96
C VAL A 295 18.00 5.02 12.79
N THR A 296 16.91 4.27 13.02
CA THR A 296 15.78 4.73 13.82
C THR A 296 16.24 5.06 15.24
N ARG A 297 17.03 4.17 15.86
CA ARG A 297 17.61 4.39 17.20
C ARG A 297 18.50 5.63 17.25
N MET A 298 19.37 5.85 16.27
CA MET A 298 20.21 7.05 16.21
C MET A 298 19.35 8.31 16.12
N HIS A 299 18.35 8.32 15.25
CA HIS A 299 17.46 9.48 15.11
C HIS A 299 16.59 9.71 16.34
N ASP A 300 16.16 8.66 17.05
CA ASP A 300 15.48 8.80 18.35
C ASP A 300 16.39 9.50 19.37
N VAL A 301 17.64 9.03 19.55
CA VAL A 301 18.59 9.64 20.48
C VAL A 301 18.93 11.08 20.07
N VAL A 302 19.13 11.35 18.78
CA VAL A 302 19.38 12.72 18.28
C VAL A 302 18.22 13.65 18.60
N ASN A 303 16.99 13.20 18.39
CA ASN A 303 15.81 14.01 18.67
C ASN A 303 15.65 14.24 20.18
N GLU A 304 15.76 13.20 21.00
CA GLU A 304 15.65 13.29 22.46
C GLU A 304 16.72 14.22 23.07
N LEU A 305 17.98 14.08 22.66
CA LEU A 305 19.06 14.92 23.16
C LEU A 305 18.95 16.36 22.65
N HIS A 306 18.35 16.59 21.48
CA HIS A 306 18.06 17.95 21.02
C HIS A 306 16.97 18.62 21.86
N ASP A 307 15.88 17.91 22.16
CA ASP A 307 14.83 18.42 23.04
C ASP A 307 15.41 18.76 24.42
N ALA A 308 16.30 17.92 24.96
CA ALA A 308 17.01 18.19 26.20
C ALA A 308 17.94 19.42 26.10
N GLN A 309 18.62 19.63 24.97
CA GLN A 309 19.42 20.85 24.72
C GLN A 309 18.55 22.10 24.75
N GLU A 310 17.40 22.08 24.09
CA GLU A 310 16.48 23.23 24.04
C GLU A 310 15.93 23.56 25.43
N GLN A 311 15.52 22.54 26.18
CA GLN A 311 15.06 22.70 27.56
C GLN A 311 16.16 23.28 28.46
N LEU A 312 17.38 22.74 28.39
CA LEU A 312 18.52 23.23 29.18
C LEU A 312 18.89 24.66 28.84
N ALA A 313 18.90 25.01 27.54
CA ALA A 313 19.14 26.38 27.08
C ALA A 313 18.07 27.35 27.58
N SER A 314 16.79 26.96 27.53
CA SER A 314 15.69 27.75 28.07
C SER A 314 15.81 27.96 29.58
N LEU A 315 16.17 26.92 30.34
CA LEU A 315 16.38 27.01 31.78
C LEU A 315 17.54 27.97 32.12
N LEU A 316 18.67 27.86 31.43
CA LEU A 316 19.82 28.74 31.59
C LEU A 316 19.50 30.21 31.30
N ALA A 317 18.65 30.47 30.29
CA ALA A 317 18.17 31.81 29.96
C ALA A 317 17.26 32.38 31.05
N SER A 318 16.47 31.53 31.71
CA SER A 318 15.55 31.95 32.79
C SER A 318 16.21 32.09 34.17
N LEU A 319 17.39 31.49 34.36
CA LEU A 319 18.11 31.48 35.63
C LEU A 319 18.61 32.91 35.97
N PRO A 320 18.33 33.45 37.18
CA PRO A 320 18.77 34.78 37.56
C PRO A 320 20.29 34.96 37.46
N ALA A 321 20.73 36.17 37.14
CA ALA A 321 22.15 36.56 37.11
C ALA A 321 22.71 36.81 38.53
N ASP A 322 22.48 35.85 39.43
CA ASP A 322 22.96 35.86 40.81
C ASP A 322 24.15 34.90 40.96
N THR A 323 25.18 35.35 41.65
CA THR A 323 26.39 34.57 41.99
C THR A 323 26.09 33.22 42.65
N ARG A 324 24.96 33.08 43.35
CA ARG A 324 24.53 31.81 43.98
C ARG A 324 24.24 30.69 42.98
N TYR A 325 24.00 31.03 41.71
CA TYR A 325 23.79 30.05 40.63
C TYR A 325 25.02 29.86 39.73
N GLY A 326 26.18 30.41 40.11
CA GLY A 326 27.40 30.39 39.28
C GLY A 326 27.84 28.98 38.90
N ASP A 327 27.87 28.05 39.87
CA ASP A 327 28.27 26.66 39.62
C ASP A 327 27.27 25.92 38.72
N VAL A 328 25.97 26.08 38.99
CA VAL A 328 24.89 25.48 38.17
C VAL A 328 24.96 25.96 36.73
N ARG A 329 25.19 27.28 36.52
CA ARG A 329 25.35 27.84 35.17
C ARG A 329 26.56 27.24 34.47
N ARG A 330 27.71 27.17 35.13
CA ARG A 330 28.94 26.59 34.57
C ARG A 330 28.75 25.12 34.16
N GLU A 331 28.13 24.31 35.01
CA GLU A 331 27.87 22.90 34.73
C GLU A 331 26.87 22.70 33.60
N ALA A 332 25.79 23.49 33.59
CA ALA A 332 24.78 23.47 32.54
C ALA A 332 25.35 23.92 31.18
N ASP A 333 26.16 24.98 31.16
CA ASP A 333 26.86 25.43 29.94
C ASP A 333 27.82 24.35 29.41
N ALA A 334 28.56 23.69 30.30
CA ALA A 334 29.46 22.60 29.93
C ALA A 334 28.69 21.39 29.37
N LEU A 335 27.56 21.01 29.97
CA LEU A 335 26.70 19.95 29.47
C LEU A 335 26.10 20.33 28.11
N LEU A 336 25.57 21.55 27.97
CA LEU A 336 25.01 22.04 26.71
C LEU A 336 26.03 22.03 25.58
N ALA A 337 27.28 22.41 25.87
CA ALA A 337 28.38 22.35 24.90
C ALA A 337 28.67 20.90 24.46
N ARG A 338 28.70 19.95 25.40
CA ARG A 338 28.91 18.52 25.10
C ARG A 338 27.78 17.94 24.25
N LEU A 339 26.53 18.26 24.59
CA LEU A 339 25.35 17.83 23.84
C LEU A 339 25.40 18.38 22.40
N LYS A 340 25.72 19.66 22.22
CA LYS A 340 25.85 20.30 20.89
C LYS A 340 26.99 19.71 20.06
N ALA A 341 28.11 19.38 20.69
CA ALA A 341 29.23 18.75 20.01
C ALA A 341 28.83 17.37 19.48
N TRP A 342 28.24 16.53 20.34
CA TRP A 342 27.73 15.21 19.94
C TRP A 342 26.67 15.31 18.83
N ASP A 343 25.73 16.24 18.95
CA ASP A 343 24.72 16.48 17.91
C ASP A 343 25.35 16.84 16.55
N THR A 344 26.41 17.65 16.55
CA THR A 344 27.15 18.03 15.33
C THR A 344 27.94 16.86 14.72
N ASP A 345 28.34 15.89 15.53
CA ASP A 345 28.96 14.64 15.05
C ASP A 345 27.91 13.72 14.40
N MET A 346 26.70 13.69 14.98
CA MET A 346 25.61 12.84 14.51
C MET A 346 24.89 13.38 13.27
N VAL A 347 24.58 14.68 13.25
CA VAL A 347 23.70 15.32 12.27
C VAL A 347 24.16 16.69 11.82
N SER A 348 23.84 17.07 10.58
CA SER A 348 24.10 18.42 10.07
C SER A 348 22.84 19.28 10.17
N ARG A 349 22.67 20.02 11.28
CA ARG A 349 21.50 20.93 11.40
C ARG A 349 21.51 22.10 10.43
N LYS A 350 22.60 22.29 9.68
CA LYS A 350 22.75 23.34 8.65
C LYS A 350 22.13 22.94 7.31
N THR A 351 21.93 21.65 7.04
CA THR A 351 21.28 21.20 5.80
C THR A 351 19.76 21.24 5.95
N LYS A 352 19.11 22.12 5.19
CA LYS A 352 17.66 22.37 5.17
C LYS A 352 17.03 22.13 3.81
N ALA A 353 17.82 22.17 2.73
CA ALA A 353 17.36 22.02 1.35
C ALA A 353 18.34 21.19 0.49
N TYR A 354 17.92 20.91 -0.75
CA TYR A 354 18.60 20.04 -1.71
C TYR A 354 20.08 20.40 -1.98
N ASP A 355 20.41 21.68 -2.13
CA ASP A 355 21.77 22.14 -2.47
C ASP A 355 22.66 22.38 -1.22
N ASP A 356 22.10 22.31 -0.01
CA ASP A 356 22.88 22.53 1.20
C ASP A 356 23.99 21.49 1.45
N PRO A 357 23.84 20.20 1.11
CA PRO A 357 24.90 19.21 1.23
C PRO A 357 26.16 19.54 0.43
N GLU A 358 26.08 20.39 -0.60
CA GLU A 358 27.24 20.89 -1.33
C GLU A 358 28.12 21.79 -0.46
N ASN A 359 27.49 22.51 0.49
CA ASN A 359 28.15 23.48 1.37
C ASN A 359 28.39 22.96 2.79
N PHE A 360 27.56 22.00 3.25
CA PHE A 360 27.59 21.46 4.59
C PHE A 360 27.62 19.93 4.54
N ALA A 361 28.78 19.36 4.88
CA ALA A 361 28.96 17.92 4.93
C ALA A 361 27.88 17.26 5.80
N GLN A 362 27.24 16.24 5.23
CA GLN A 362 26.38 15.32 5.95
C GLN A 362 27.18 14.57 7.03
N LYS A 363 26.48 14.14 8.07
CA LYS A 363 27.09 13.62 9.31
C LYS A 363 26.77 12.14 9.52
N PHE A 364 27.11 11.61 10.69
CA PHE A 364 27.18 10.18 10.94
C PHE A 364 25.90 9.41 10.54
N THR A 365 24.71 9.89 10.92
CA THR A 365 23.47 9.14 10.63
C THR A 365 23.14 9.09 9.13
N ALA A 366 23.55 10.09 8.36
CA ALA A 366 23.38 10.11 6.90
C ALA A 366 24.18 9.00 6.22
N ASN A 367 25.35 8.63 6.75
CA ASN A 367 26.16 7.51 6.24
C ASN A 367 25.43 6.16 6.38
N TRP A 368 24.73 5.97 7.50
CA TRP A 368 23.91 4.78 7.72
C TRP A 368 22.70 4.76 6.79
N LEU A 369 21.98 5.87 6.68
CA LEU A 369 20.81 5.96 5.81
C LEU A 369 21.19 5.77 4.33
N PHE A 370 22.35 6.30 3.90
CA PHE A 370 22.91 6.04 2.58
C PHE A 370 23.18 4.54 2.36
N MET A 371 23.78 3.85 3.32
CA MET A 371 24.01 2.40 3.24
C MET A 371 22.69 1.62 3.14
N VAL A 372 21.66 1.99 3.90
CA VAL A 372 20.30 1.41 3.78
C VAL A 372 19.83 1.56 2.33
N ASN A 373 19.87 2.77 1.79
CA ASN A 373 19.38 3.08 0.45
C ASN A 373 20.21 2.44 -0.68
N ALA A 374 21.52 2.29 -0.50
CA ALA A 374 22.40 1.59 -1.45
C ALA A 374 22.24 0.06 -1.41
N THR A 375 21.74 -0.47 -0.29
CA THR A 375 21.42 -1.90 -0.14
C THR A 375 20.01 -2.21 -0.67
N GLU A 376 19.06 -1.30 -0.45
CA GLU A 376 17.70 -1.37 -0.98
C GLU A 376 17.72 -1.25 -2.51
N SER A 377 17.62 -2.37 -3.20
CA SER A 377 17.64 -2.41 -4.66
C SER A 377 16.60 -3.36 -5.23
N ASP A 378 16.41 -3.29 -6.54
CA ASP A 378 15.48 -4.16 -7.25
C ASP A 378 15.82 -5.65 -7.14
N LEU A 379 17.09 -5.96 -6.82
CA LEU A 379 17.57 -7.28 -6.46
C LEU A 379 17.79 -7.33 -4.94
N PRO A 380 16.90 -7.99 -4.17
CA PRO A 380 16.93 -8.01 -2.71
C PRO A 380 18.06 -8.93 -2.21
N ARG A 381 19.30 -8.46 -2.34
CA ARG A 381 20.53 -9.13 -1.96
C ARG A 381 21.47 -8.14 -1.27
N VAL A 382 22.12 -8.59 -0.21
CA VAL A 382 23.12 -7.77 0.48
C VAL A 382 24.43 -7.81 -0.31
N ASN A 383 24.89 -6.66 -0.79
CA ASN A 383 26.16 -6.56 -1.50
C ASN A 383 27.34 -6.44 -0.51
N GLN A 384 28.54 -6.86 -0.93
CA GLN A 384 29.74 -6.82 -0.08
C GLN A 384 30.09 -5.40 0.40
N PRO A 385 30.03 -4.34 -0.46
CA PRO A 385 30.26 -2.97 -0.01
C PRO A 385 29.38 -2.52 1.16
N SER A 386 28.10 -2.90 1.19
CA SER A 386 27.21 -2.61 2.32
C SER A 386 27.64 -3.33 3.60
N LYS A 387 28.12 -4.57 3.50
CA LYS A 387 28.66 -5.32 4.65
C LYS A 387 29.93 -4.66 5.19
N ASP A 388 30.83 -4.27 4.29
CA ASP A 388 32.08 -3.59 4.65
C ASP A 388 31.79 -2.23 5.30
N ARG A 389 30.83 -1.46 4.74
CA ARG A 389 30.40 -0.19 5.31
C ARG A 389 29.76 -0.35 6.68
N LEU A 390 28.96 -1.40 6.91
CA LEU A 390 28.43 -1.70 8.24
C LEU A 390 29.55 -2.01 9.23
N ALA A 391 30.55 -2.81 8.82
CA ALA A 391 31.69 -3.15 9.67
C ALA A 391 32.57 -1.94 10.04
N GLU A 392 32.60 -0.90 9.19
CA GLU A 392 33.25 0.38 9.48
C GLU A 392 32.45 1.24 10.44
N LEU A 393 31.14 1.38 10.20
CA LEU A 393 30.27 2.31 10.92
C LEU A 393 29.88 1.81 12.32
N GLU A 394 29.78 0.50 12.52
CA GLU A 394 29.30 -0.08 13.79
C GLU A 394 30.25 0.20 14.99
N PRO A 395 31.58 0.05 14.86
CA PRO A 395 32.51 0.45 15.92
C PRO A 395 32.53 1.96 16.18
N GLU A 396 32.24 2.80 15.19
CA GLU A 396 32.11 4.25 15.36
C GLU A 396 30.85 4.58 16.16
N TRP A 397 29.72 3.96 15.81
CA TRP A 397 28.47 4.14 16.54
C TRP A 397 28.57 3.70 18.01
N THR A 398 29.30 2.62 18.29
CA THR A 398 29.51 2.14 19.67
C THR A 398 30.31 3.12 20.53
N LYS A 399 31.08 4.03 19.93
CA LYS A 399 31.91 5.03 20.63
C LYS A 399 31.19 6.36 20.86
N LEU A 400 30.21 6.67 20.03
CA LEU A 400 29.36 7.87 20.10
C LEU A 400 28.20 7.63 21.06
#